data_AF-A0A959G5I2-F1
#
_entry.id   AF-A0A959G5I2-F1
#
_cell.length_a   1.000
_cell.length_b   1.000
_cell.length_c   1.000
_cell.angle_alpha   90.00
_cell.angle_beta   90.00
_cell.angle_gamma   90.00
#
_symmetry.space_group_name_H-M   'P 1'
#
loop_
_entity.id
_entity.type
_entity.pdbx_description
1 polymer ?
#
loop_
_entity_poly.entity_id
_entity_poly.type
_entity_poly.pdbx_seq_one_letter_code
_entity_poly.pdbx_strand_id
1 'polypeptide(L)' 'MAVTELKNQIKNRIDVVTEEYLLEEILNLIDFELGEEEVFIIPAEHQLELEKSLEQKSNGEIISNEEVDAKIKKWLSK' A
#
# COMPACT_ATOMS: atom_id res chain seq x y z
N MET A 1 34.23 0.83 -0.39
CA MET A 1 34.10 -0.57 -0.81
C MET A 1 33.33 -0.60 -2.12
N ALA A 2 33.69 -1.49 -3.03
CA ALA A 2 32.90 -1.68 -4.24
C ALA A 2 31.56 -2.36 -3.91
N VAL A 3 30.51 -2.06 -4.67
CA VAL A 3 29.18 -2.69 -4.51
C VAL A 3 29.27 -4.22 -4.56
N THR A 4 30.12 -4.75 -5.44
CA THR A 4 30.39 -6.19 -5.57
C THR A 4 30.98 -6.79 -4.28
N GLU A 5 31.84 -6.04 -3.61
CA GLU A 5 32.50 -6.49 -2.38
C GLU A 5 31.53 -6.56 -1.21
N LEU A 6 30.62 -5.59 -1.12
CA LEU A 6 29.50 -5.60 -0.18
C LEU A 6 28.56 -6.80 -0.41
N LYS A 7 28.18 -7.06 -1.66
CA LYS A 7 27.32 -8.21 -2.02
C LYS A 7 27.94 -9.54 -1.59
N ASN A 8 29.25 -9.70 -1.84
CA ASN A 8 29.97 -10.91 -1.43
C ASN A 8 30.03 -11.07 0.09
N GLN A 9 30.24 -9.99 0.85
CA GLN A 9 30.22 -10.05 2.31
C GLN A 9 28.85 -10.46 2.86
N ILE A 10 27.76 -9.95 2.29
CA ILE A 10 26.40 -10.32 2.69
C ILE A 10 26.16 -11.80 2.39
N LYS A 11 26.47 -12.26 1.17
CA LYS A 11 26.31 -13.68 0.80
C LYS A 11 27.07 -14.60 1.76
N ASN A 12 28.33 -14.31 2.03
CA ASN A 12 29.16 -15.13 2.92
C ASN A 12 28.60 -15.19 4.35
N ARG A 13 27.95 -14.11 4.82
CA ARG A 13 27.28 -14.11 6.13
C ARG A 13 26.02 -14.96 6.13
N ILE A 14 25.24 -14.95 5.05
CA ILE A 14 24.04 -15.79 4.91
C ILE A 14 24.43 -17.27 4.85
N ASP A 15 25.50 -17.62 4.12
CA ASP A 15 25.96 -19.00 3.96
C ASP A 15 26.35 -19.68 5.29
N VAL A 16 26.64 -18.91 6.35
CA VAL A 16 27.02 -19.44 7.67
C VAL A 16 25.88 -19.40 8.70
N VAL A 17 24.72 -18.83 8.35
CA VAL A 17 23.52 -18.88 9.21
C VAL A 17 22.97 -20.29 9.17
N THR A 18 22.71 -20.87 10.35
CA THR A 18 22.21 -22.25 10.49
C THR A 18 20.78 -22.31 11.00
N GLU A 19 20.32 -21.20 11.55
CA GLU A 19 19.00 -21.01 12.11
C GLU A 19 18.00 -20.82 10.97
N GLU A 20 17.15 -21.83 10.76
CA GLU A 20 16.15 -21.86 9.69
C GLU A 20 15.23 -20.63 9.71
N TYR A 21 14.77 -20.21 10.89
CA TYR A 21 13.91 -19.02 11.02
C TYR A 21 14.59 -17.73 10.54
N LEU A 22 15.92 -17.60 10.70
CA LEU A 22 16.64 -16.42 10.21
C LEU A 22 16.75 -16.45 8.68
N LEU A 23 16.95 -17.62 8.09
CA LEU A 23 16.99 -17.79 6.65
C LEU A 23 15.62 -17.49 6.02
N GLU A 24 14.54 -17.90 6.67
CA GLU A 24 13.16 -17.58 6.26
C GLU A 24 12.89 -16.07 6.27
N GLU A 25 13.25 -15.37 7.35
CA GLU A 25 13.11 -13.91 7.43
C GLU A 25 13.93 -13.17 6.36
N ILE A 26 15.16 -13.63 6.10
CA ILE A 26 16.02 -13.06 5.06
C ILE A 26 15.41 -13.29 3.67
N LEU A 27 14.87 -14.48 3.41
CA LEU A 27 14.21 -14.79 2.14
C LEU A 27 12.96 -13.95 1.95
N ASN A 28 12.11 -13.83 2.96
CA ASN A 28 10.91 -13.00 2.93
C ASN A 28 11.22 -11.53 2.60
N LEU A 29 12.30 -10.98 3.19
CA LEU A 29 12.73 -9.61 2.88
C LEU A 29 13.22 -9.47 1.44
N ILE A 30 13.98 -10.45 0.94
CA ILE A 30 14.44 -10.45 -0.45
C ILE A 30 13.24 -10.52 -1.40
N ASP A 31 12.27 -11.39 -1.13
CA ASP A 31 11.07 -11.54 -1.95
C ASP A 31 10.17 -10.31 -1.87
N PHE A 32 10.14 -9.60 -0.75
CA PHE A 32 9.43 -8.31 -0.64
C PHE A 32 10.08 -7.22 -1.51
N GLU A 33 11.41 -7.11 -1.49
CA GLU A 33 12.15 -6.09 -2.24
C GLU A 33 12.29 -6.42 -3.73
N LEU A 34 12.35 -7.71 -4.08
CA LEU A 34 12.44 -8.21 -5.47
C LEU A 34 11.09 -8.55 -6.07
N GLY A 35 10.04 -8.63 -5.25
CA GLY A 35 8.67 -8.71 -5.72
C GLY A 35 8.47 -7.61 -6.74
N GLU A 36 7.95 -7.96 -7.91
CA GLU A 36 7.51 -6.93 -8.86
C GLU A 36 6.62 -5.98 -8.06
N GLU A 37 6.87 -4.66 -8.14
CA GLU A 37 5.88 -3.70 -7.69
C GLU A 37 4.60 -4.08 -8.43
N GLU A 38 3.68 -4.78 -7.75
CA GLU A 38 2.39 -5.09 -8.30
C GLU A 38 1.74 -3.72 -8.49
N VAL A 39 1.84 -3.22 -9.72
CA VAL A 39 1.26 -1.93 -10.09
C VAL A 39 -0.22 -2.12 -9.86
N PHE A 40 -0.69 -1.58 -8.75
CA PHE A 40 -2.10 -1.62 -8.42
C PHE A 40 -2.83 -0.75 -9.44
N ILE A 41 -3.45 -1.41 -10.43
CA ILE A 41 -4.26 -0.72 -11.43
C ILE A 41 -5.60 -0.41 -10.78
N ILE A 42 -5.84 0.88 -10.54
CA ILE A 42 -7.14 1.35 -10.06
C ILE A 42 -8.21 0.93 -11.07
N PRO A 43 -9.23 0.16 -10.67
CA PRO A 43 -10.33 -0.23 -11.55
C PRO A 43 -11.01 0.98 -12.19
N ALA A 44 -11.49 0.82 -13.43
CA ALA A 44 -12.12 1.92 -14.18
C ALA A 44 -13.32 2.55 -13.42
N GLU A 45 -14.08 1.73 -12.68
CA GLU A 45 -15.18 2.20 -11.83
C GLU A 45 -14.72 3.17 -10.73
N HIS A 46 -13.59 2.88 -10.06
CA HIS A 46 -13.05 3.77 -9.04
C HIS A 46 -12.48 5.06 -9.65
N GLN A 47 -11.92 5.00 -10.87
CA GLN A 47 -11.47 6.18 -11.59
C GLN A 47 -12.64 7.12 -11.91
N LEU A 48 -13.76 6.55 -12.39
CA LEU A 48 -14.98 7.32 -12.66
C LEU A 48 -15.56 7.97 -11.39
N GLU A 49 -15.56 7.25 -10.26
CA GLU A 49 -16.02 7.81 -8.99
C GLU A 49 -15.12 8.94 -8.47
N LEU A 50 -13.81 8.83 -8.68
CA LEU A 50 -12.85 9.87 -8.35
C LEU A 50 -13.07 11.12 -9.21
N GLU A 51 -13.23 10.97 -10.52
CA GLU A 51 -13.53 12.08 -11.42
C GLU A 51 -14.79 12.82 -11.00
N LYS A 52 -15.86 12.07 -10.70
CA LYS A 52 -17.11 12.63 -10.21
C LYS A 52 -16.92 13.37 -8.89
N SER A 53 -16.16 12.80 -7.96
CA SER A 53 -15.89 13.43 -6.65
C SER A 53 -15.10 14.74 -6.80
N LEU A 54 -14.15 14.78 -7.74
CA LEU A 54 -13.38 15.99 -8.06
C LEU A 54 -14.27 17.07 -8.70
N GLU A 55 -15.17 16.68 -9.59
CA GLU A 55 -16.16 17.58 -10.20
C GLU A 55 -17.09 18.17 -9.14
N GLN A 56 -17.66 17.33 -8.28
CA GLN A 56 -18.52 17.75 -7.15
C GLN A 56 -17.80 18.77 -6.26
N LYS A 57 -16.54 18.50 -5.91
CA LYS A 57 -15.72 19.45 -5.14
C LYS A 57 -15.57 20.79 -5.86
N SER A 58 -15.29 20.76 -7.17
CA SER A 58 -15.11 21.98 -7.96
C SER A 58 -16.39 22.82 -8.08
N ASN A 59 -17.55 22.15 -8.11
CA ASN A 59 -18.87 22.78 -8.18
C ASN A 59 -19.39 23.21 -6.79
N GLY A 60 -18.65 22.95 -5.71
CA GLY A 60 -19.08 23.24 -4.34
C GLY A 60 -20.16 22.28 -3.81
N GLU A 61 -20.37 21.14 -4.47
CA GLU A 61 -21.28 20.06 -4.07
C GLU A 61 -20.66 19.21 -2.94
N ILE A 62 -20.24 19.89 -1.88
CA ILE A 62 -19.66 19.29 -0.69
C ILE A 62 -20.65 19.39 0.47
N ILE A 63 -20.58 18.42 1.38
CA ILE A 63 -21.30 18.45 2.64
C ILE A 63 -20.30 18.25 3.77
N SER A 64 -20.53 18.91 4.91
CA SER A 64 -19.69 18.73 6.09
C SER A 64 -19.94 17.39 6.74
N ASN A 65 -18.97 16.91 7.52
CA ASN A 65 -19.14 15.69 8.31
C ASN A 65 -20.33 15.80 9.28
N GLU A 66 -20.59 16.98 9.84
CA GLU A 66 -21.74 17.22 10.72
C GLU A 66 -23.08 17.04 9.98
N GLU A 67 -23.15 17.50 8.72
CA GLU A 67 -24.32 17.33 7.87
C GLU A 67 -24.53 15.86 7.45
N VAL A 68 -23.43 15.14 7.19
CA VAL A 68 -23.45 13.69 6.94
C VAL A 68 -24.01 12.96 8.15
N ASP A 69 -23.46 13.22 9.34
CA ASP A 69 -23.88 12.58 10.58
C ASP A 69 -25.34 12.86 10.92
N ALA A 70 -25.82 14.09 10.69
CA ALA A 70 -27.21 14.45 10.87
C ALA A 70 -28.14 13.65 9.93
N LYS A 71 -27.75 13.48 8.66
CA LYS A 71 -28.51 12.68 7.67
C LYS A 71 -28.53 11.20 8.06
N ILE A 72 -27.39 10.65 8.48
CA ILE A 72 -27.29 9.25 8.93
C ILE A 72 -28.18 9.00 10.14
N LYS A 73 -28.10 9.87 11.17
CA LYS A 73 -28.96 9.76 12.36
C LYS A 73 -30.45 9.79 12.00
N LYS A 74 -30.86 10.68 11.09
CA LYS A 74 -32.24 10.77 10.60
C LYS A 74 -32.68 9.52 9.82
N TRP A 75 -31.78 8.91 9.07
CA TRP A 75 -32.07 7.68 8.33
C TRP A 75 -32.22 6.47 9.27
N LEU A 76 -31.34 6.35 10.27
CA LEU A 76 -31.38 5.27 11.27
C LEU A 76 -32.52 5.40 12.29
N SER A 77 -33.10 6.59 12.45
CA SER A 77 -34.25 6.83 13.33
C SER A 77 -35.62 6.57 12.67
N LYS A 78 -35.64 6.00 11.45
CA LYS A 78 -36.84 5.49 10.78
C LYS A 78 -37.04 4.02 11.06
#